data_AF-A0A2M7Z0X6-F1
#
_entry.id   AF-A0A2M7Z0X6-F1
#
_cell.length_a   1.000
_cell.length_b   1.000
_cell.length_c   1.000
_cell.angle_alpha   90.00
_cell.angle_beta   90.00
_cell.angle_gamma   90.00
#
_symmetry.space_group_name_H-M   'P 1'
#
loop_
_entity.id
_entity.type
_entity.pdbx_description
1 polymer ?
#
loop_
_entity_poly.entity_id
_entity_poly.type
_entity_poly.pdbx_seq_one_letter_code
_entity_poly.pdbx_strand_id
1 'polypeptide(L)'
;RRVFLDLLDRSCKRHAWVCHAYCLMPNHYHLLIETSQPTLSKGMKYLNGIYTQRFNRRHHRVGHVLQGRFKAILVDTGAYLLELSRYIVLNPVRAKLVRSAENWPWSSYRATA
;
A
#
# COMPACT_ATOMS: atom_id res chain seq x y z
N ARG A 1 4.86 0.80 -10.33
CA ARG A 1 3.88 -0.06 -9.61
C ARG A 1 4.45 -1.44 -9.28
N ARG A 2 4.86 -2.31 -10.23
CA ARG A 2 5.51 -3.62 -9.91
C ARG A 2 6.64 -3.54 -8.88
N VAL A 3 7.57 -2.58 -9.06
CA VAL A 3 8.67 -2.33 -8.10
C VAL A 3 8.17 -2.00 -6.69
N PHE A 4 7.04 -1.29 -6.57
CA PHE A 4 6.44 -1.00 -5.27
C PHE A 4 5.92 -2.27 -4.62
N LEU A 5 5.23 -3.14 -5.36
CA LEU A 5 4.69 -4.40 -4.84
C LEU A 5 5.81 -5.37 -4.41
N ASP A 6 6.91 -5.46 -5.18
CA ASP A 6 8.11 -6.21 -4.76
C ASP A 6 8.71 -5.64 -3.46
N LEU A 7 8.79 -4.31 -3.33
CA LEU A 7 9.26 -3.70 -2.10
C LEU A 7 8.29 -3.89 -0.93
N LEU A 8 6.98 -3.91 -1.17
CA LEU A 8 5.96 -4.17 -0.16
C LEU A 8 6.10 -5.59 0.37
N ASP A 9 6.23 -6.60 -0.51
CA ASP A 9 6.48 -7.99 -0.11
C ASP A 9 7.77 -8.13 0.73
N ARG A 10 8.87 -7.51 0.28
CA ARG A 10 10.13 -7.47 1.05
C ARG A 10 9.96 -6.78 2.40
N SER A 11 9.19 -5.70 2.46
CA SER A 11 8.91 -4.97 3.70
C SER A 11 8.13 -5.85 4.66
N CYS A 12 7.13 -6.60 4.18
CA CYS A 12 6.34 -7.51 4.99
C CYS A 12 7.22 -8.60 5.63
N LYS A 13 8.06 -9.25 4.83
CA LYS A 13 9.01 -10.28 5.30
C LYS A 13 10.02 -9.70 6.29
N ARG A 14 10.62 -8.56 5.98
CA ARG A 14 11.69 -7.94 6.78
C ARG A 14 11.19 -7.40 8.13
N HIS A 15 9.94 -6.96 8.20
CA HIS A 15 9.42 -6.25 9.37
C HIS A 15 8.31 -7.03 10.10
N ALA A 16 8.11 -8.30 9.74
CA ALA A 16 7.08 -9.16 10.30
C ALA A 16 5.67 -8.53 10.20
N TRP A 17 5.34 -8.04 9.00
CA TRP A 17 4.00 -7.53 8.72
C TRP A 17 3.14 -8.58 8.04
N VAL A 18 1.87 -8.60 8.41
CA VAL A 18 0.83 -9.26 7.64
C VAL A 18 0.08 -8.18 6.87
N CYS A 19 0.02 -8.31 5.54
CA CYS A 19 -0.72 -7.38 4.68
C CYS A 19 -2.06 -7.99 4.30
N HIS A 20 -3.14 -7.47 4.89
CA HIS A 20 -4.50 -7.96 4.68
C HIS A 20 -5.11 -7.41 3.38
N ALA A 21 -4.81 -6.16 3.03
CA ALA A 21 -5.29 -5.53 1.80
C ALA A 21 -4.33 -4.43 1.33
N TYR A 22 -4.29 -4.20 0.01
CA TYR A 22 -3.58 -3.06 -0.57
C TYR A 22 -4.28 -2.51 -1.80
N CYS A 23 -4.07 -1.23 -2.09
CA CYS A 23 -4.44 -0.63 -3.36
C CYS A 23 -3.50 0.52 -3.73
N LEU A 24 -2.85 0.44 -4.89
CA LEU A 24 -2.03 1.51 -5.44
C LEU A 24 -2.88 2.38 -6.37
N MET A 25 -3.05 3.64 -6.01
CA MET A 25 -3.72 4.67 -6.81
C MET A 25 -2.68 5.41 -7.69
N PRO A 26 -3.10 6.26 -8.63
CA PRO A 26 -2.17 7.09 -9.41
C PRO A 26 -1.30 8.04 -8.57
N ASN A 27 -1.86 8.59 -7.48
CA ASN A 27 -1.24 9.63 -6.66
C ASN A 27 -0.97 9.23 -5.20
N HIS A 28 -1.48 8.08 -4.73
CA HIS A 28 -1.25 7.58 -3.37
C HIS A 28 -1.44 6.06 -3.32
N TYR A 29 -1.35 5.46 -2.13
CA TYR A 29 -1.68 4.06 -1.92
C TYR A 29 -2.36 3.88 -0.55
N HIS A 30 -3.10 2.78 -0.40
CA HIS A 30 -3.69 2.33 0.85
C HIS A 30 -3.15 0.95 1.20
N LEU A 31 -2.81 0.74 2.46
CA LEU A 31 -2.36 -0.56 3.00
C LEU A 31 -3.14 -0.85 4.29
N LEU A 32 -3.60 -2.09 4.44
CA LEU A 32 -4.07 -2.63 5.71
C LEU A 32 -3.01 -3.60 6.22
N ILE A 33 -2.31 -3.18 7.27
CA ILE A 33 -1.13 -3.85 7.81
C ILE A 33 -1.37 -4.20 9.27
N GLU A 34 -1.15 -5.46 9.61
CA GLU A 34 -1.00 -5.92 10.98
C GLU A 34 0.49 -6.10 11.29
N THR A 35 0.89 -5.69 12.50
CA THR A 35 2.27 -5.77 12.97
C THR A 35 2.32 -6.45 14.33
N SER A 36 3.07 -7.55 14.46
CA SER A 36 3.30 -8.22 15.75
C SER A 36 4.34 -7.52 16.63
N GLN A 37 5.05 -6.54 16.08
CA GLN A 37 6.10 -5.75 16.73
C GLN A 37 5.96 -4.27 16.32
N PRO A 38 6.52 -3.30 17.06
CA PRO A 38 6.43 -1.87 16.74
C PRO A 38 7.33 -1.46 15.55
N THR A 39 7.20 -2.15 14.42
CA THR A 39 8.05 -2.02 13.23
C THR A 39 7.44 -1.15 12.13
N LEU A 40 6.18 -0.70 12.28
CA LEU A 40 5.46 0.06 11.25
C LEU A 40 6.28 1.25 10.72
N SER A 41 6.77 2.12 11.60
CA SER A 41 7.55 3.30 11.17
C SER A 41 8.87 2.92 10.48
N LYS A 42 9.55 1.87 10.96
CA LYS A 42 10.81 1.40 10.37
C LYS A 42 10.57 0.80 8.98
N GLY A 43 9.55 -0.03 8.81
CA GLY A 43 9.22 -0.61 7.51
C GLY A 43 8.67 0.40 6.52
N MET A 44 7.88 1.40 6.96
CA MET A 44 7.42 2.47 6.08
C MET A 44 8.58 3.34 5.60
N LYS A 45 9.56 3.61 6.46
CA LYS A 45 10.81 4.30 6.07
C LYS A 45 11.57 3.50 5.01
N TYR A 46 11.69 2.18 5.17
CA TYR A 46 12.33 1.30 4.21
C TYR A 46 11.58 1.28 2.86
N LEU A 47 10.28 0.96 2.88
CA LEU A 47 9.43 0.88 1.68
C LEU A 47 9.48 2.18 0.87
N ASN A 48 9.16 3.31 1.50
CA ASN A 48 9.06 4.61 0.83
C ASN A 48 10.43 5.15 0.42
N GLY A 49 11.46 4.94 1.25
CA GLY A 49 12.82 5.40 0.96
C GLY A 49 13.40 4.69 -0.26
N ILE A 50 13.38 3.36 -0.28
CA ILE A 50 13.91 2.58 -1.40
C ILE A 50 13.08 2.82 -2.67
N TYR A 51 11.75 2.91 -2.55
CA TYR A 51 10.91 3.22 -3.70
C TYR A 51 11.26 4.58 -4.32
N THR A 52 11.38 5.62 -3.49
CA THR A 52 11.75 6.98 -3.92
C THR A 52 13.10 6.99 -4.63
N GLN A 53 14.13 6.36 -4.04
CA GLN A 53 15.46 6.28 -4.64
C GLN A 53 15.44 5.56 -5.99
N ARG A 54 14.75 4.40 -6.07
CA ARG A 54 14.63 3.63 -7.33
C ARG A 54 13.85 4.40 -8.40
N PHE A 55 12.77 5.08 -8.02
CA PHE A 55 11.98 5.92 -8.92
C PHE A 55 12.82 7.06 -9.48
N ASN A 56 13.47 7.82 -8.61
CA ASN A 56 14.32 8.94 -8.99
C ASN A 56 15.47 8.52 -9.90
N ARG A 57 16.19 7.43 -9.56
CA ARG A 57 17.27 6.88 -10.41
C ARG A 57 16.76 6.46 -11.79
N ARG A 58 15.62 5.78 -11.85
CA ARG A 58 15.02 5.32 -13.12
C ARG A 58 14.57 6.47 -14.01
N HIS A 59 14.07 7.54 -13.42
CA HIS A 59 13.48 8.66 -14.14
C HIS A 59 14.40 9.88 -14.25
N HIS A 60 15.67 9.77 -13.82
CA HIS A 60 16.62 10.88 -13.77
C HIS A 60 16.07 12.11 -13.03
N ARG A 61 15.35 11.88 -11.92
CA ARG A 61 14.77 12.94 -11.07
C ARG A 61 15.49 13.01 -9.72
N VAL A 62 15.33 14.15 -9.06
CA VAL A 62 15.76 14.38 -7.67
C VAL A 62 14.58 14.90 -6.85
N GLY A 63 14.70 14.84 -5.52
CA GLY A 63 13.68 15.33 -4.60
C GLY A 63 12.61 14.30 -4.23
N HIS A 64 11.50 14.79 -3.67
CA HIS A 64 10.44 13.95 -3.11
C HIS A 64 9.53 13.34 -4.19
N VAL A 65 9.24 12.05 -4.05
CA VAL A 65 8.23 11.33 -4.87
C VAL A 65 6.90 11.20 -4.12
N LEU A 66 6.96 11.05 -2.79
CA LEU A 66 5.79 10.91 -1.93
C LEU A 66 5.61 12.19 -1.10
N GLN A 67 4.36 12.61 -0.92
CA GLN A 67 4.02 13.83 -0.20
C GLN A 67 4.02 13.58 1.32
N GLY A 68 5.19 13.78 1.93
CA GLY A 68 5.34 13.77 3.39
C GLY A 68 5.29 12.38 4.04
N ARG A 69 5.00 12.36 5.34
CA ARG A 69 4.92 11.13 6.15
C ARG A 69 3.64 10.36 5.86
N PHE A 70 3.69 9.04 5.98
CA PHE A 70 2.51 8.19 5.98
C PHE A 70 1.55 8.57 7.11
N LYS A 71 0.26 8.40 6.88
CA LYS A 71 -0.79 8.44 7.91
C LYS A 71 -1.10 7.02 8.34
N ALA A 72 -1.34 6.82 9.64
CA ALA A 72 -1.74 5.54 10.19
C ALA A 72 -2.92 5.74 11.14
N ILE A 73 -3.92 4.88 11.01
CA ILE A 73 -5.12 4.85 11.87
C ILE A 73 -5.13 3.44 12.47
N LEU A 74 -5.28 3.34 13.79
CA LEU A 74 -5.43 2.05 14.46
C LEU A 74 -6.80 1.48 14.11
N VAL A 75 -6.84 0.22 13.71
CA VAL A 75 -8.05 -0.47 13.27
C VAL A 75 -8.36 -1.54 14.30
N ASP A 76 -9.57 -1.51 14.85
CA ASP A 76 -10.03 -2.54 15.77
C ASP A 76 -10.44 -3.82 15.01
N THR A 77 -10.29 -4.96 15.67
CA THR A 77 -10.62 -6.26 15.11
C THR A 77 -12.14 -6.46 15.00
N GLY A 78 -12.63 -7.12 13.95
CA GLY A 78 -14.05 -7.43 13.75
C GLY A 78 -14.65 -6.85 12.47
N ALA A 79 -15.92 -6.40 12.52
CA ALA A 79 -16.67 -5.94 11.35
C ALA A 79 -16.00 -4.76 10.61
N TYR A 80 -15.38 -3.85 11.37
CA TYR A 80 -14.69 -2.69 10.81
C TYR A 80 -13.50 -3.08 9.93
N LEU A 81 -12.78 -4.17 10.27
CA LEU A 81 -11.66 -4.68 9.47
C LEU A 81 -12.12 -5.13 8.08
N LEU A 82 -13.24 -5.84 8.00
CA LEU A 82 -13.80 -6.32 6.72
C LEU A 82 -14.30 -5.15 5.86
N GLU A 83 -14.97 -4.18 6.49
CA GLU A 83 -15.42 -2.98 5.79
C GLU A 83 -14.24 -2.17 5.23
N LEU A 84 -13.16 -2.01 6.02
CA LEU A 84 -11.97 -1.32 5.59
C LEU A 84 -11.25 -2.06 4.45
N SER A 85 -11.13 -3.39 4.53
CA SER A 85 -10.59 -4.22 3.45
C SER A 85 -11.34 -4.01 2.13
N ARG A 86 -12.68 -4.04 2.18
CA ARG A 86 -13.55 -3.74 1.03
C ARG A 86 -13.33 -2.31 0.53
N TYR A 87 -13.28 -1.34 1.43
CA TYR A 87 -13.05 0.06 1.08
C TYR A 87 -11.74 0.25 0.30
N ILE A 88 -10.66 -0.40 0.75
CA ILE A 88 -9.34 -0.31 0.12
C ILE A 88 -9.39 -0.79 -1.34
N VAL A 89 -9.96 -1.97 -1.59
CA VAL A 89 -9.99 -2.53 -2.95
C VAL A 89 -11.00 -1.83 -3.87
N LEU A 90 -12.02 -1.17 -3.31
CA LEU A 90 -13.01 -0.40 -4.05
C LEU A 90 -12.56 1.04 -4.38
N ASN A 91 -11.43 1.51 -3.85
CA ASN A 91 -10.93 2.88 -4.11
C ASN A 91 -10.86 3.25 -5.61
N PRO A 92 -10.35 2.37 -6.51
CA PRO A 92 -10.31 2.66 -7.95
C PRO A 92 -11.69 2.87 -8.57
N VAL A 93 -12.71 2.14 -8.10
CA VAL A 93 -14.10 2.28 -8.54
C VAL A 93 -14.68 3.60 -8.03
N ARG A 94 -14.47 3.92 -6.74
CA ARG A 94 -14.92 5.18 -6.13
C ARG A 94 -14.29 6.41 -6.79
N ALA A 95 -13.03 6.29 -7.22
CA ALA A 95 -12.31 7.31 -7.97
C ALA A 95 -12.67 7.34 -9.47
N LYS A 96 -13.63 6.53 -9.93
CA LYS A 96 -14.07 6.42 -11.33
C LYS A 96 -12.96 6.05 -12.31
N LEU A 97 -11.91 5.37 -11.85
CA LEU A 97 -10.80 4.91 -12.69
C LEU A 97 -11.15 3.64 -13.46
N VAL A 98 -12.03 2.82 -12.90
CA VAL A 98 -12.53 1.56 -13.48
C VAL A 98 -13.99 1.35 -13.08
N ARG A 99 -14.74 0.55 -13.86
CA ARG A 99 -16.15 0.21 -13.57
C ARG A 99 -16.31 -0.88 -12.51
N SER A 100 -15.30 -1.74 -12.35
CA SER A 100 -15.29 -2.88 -11.41
C SER A 100 -13.88 -3.02 -10.82
N ALA A 101 -13.78 -3.47 -9.57
CA ALA A 101 -12.51 -3.59 -8.85
C ALA A 101 -11.57 -4.62 -9.51
N GLU A 102 -12.12 -5.64 -10.17
CA GLU A 102 -11.37 -6.67 -10.90
C GLU A 102 -10.49 -6.10 -12.04
N ASN A 103 -10.91 -4.95 -12.58
CA ASN A 103 -10.24 -4.25 -13.66
C ASN A 103 -9.06 -3.40 -13.17
N TRP A 104 -8.81 -3.35 -11.85
CA TRP A 104 -7.66 -2.66 -11.27
C TRP A 104 -6.58 -3.67 -10.82
N PRO A 105 -5.55 -3.92 -11.64
CA PRO A 105 -4.54 -4.94 -11.34
C PRO A 105 -3.57 -4.55 -10.21
N TRP A 106 -3.68 -3.32 -9.69
CA TRP A 106 -2.77 -2.78 -8.67
C TRP A 106 -3.40 -2.76 -7.28
N SER A 107 -4.29 -3.71 -7.00
CA SER A 107 -4.91 -3.93 -5.69
C SER A 107 -4.89 -5.41 -5.32
N SER A 108 -5.16 -5.71 -4.04
CA SER A 108 -5.33 -7.07 -3.54
C SER A 108 -6.66 -7.71 -3.93
N TYR A 109 -7.56 -7.01 -4.65
CA TYR A 109 -8.91 -7.51 -4.97
C TYR A 109 -8.90 -8.95 -5.48
N ARG A 110 -8.05 -9.26 -6.48
CA ARG A 110 -7.99 -10.59 -7.10
C ARG A 110 -7.49 -11.71 -6.16
N ALA A 111 -6.86 -11.35 -5.05
CA ALA A 111 -6.39 -12.30 -4.04
C ALA A 111 -7.40 -12.47 -2.88
N THR A 112 -8.42 -11.60 -2.80
CA THR A 112 -9.38 -11.54 -1.69
C THR A 112 -10.85 -11.59 -2.14
N ALA A 113 -11.10 -11.76 -3.44
CA ALA A 113 -12.43 -11.81 -4.05
C ALA A 113 -13.02 -13.22 -4.00
#